data_AF-B4IRF9-F1
#
_entry.id   AF-B4IRF9-F1
#
_cell.length_a   1.000
_cell.length_b   1.000
_cell.length_c   1.000
_cell.angle_alpha   90.00
_cell.angle_beta   90.00
_cell.angle_gamma   90.00
#
_symmetry.space_group_name_H-M   'P 1'
#
loop_
_entity.id
_entity.type
_entity.pdbx_description
1 polymer ?
#
loop_
_entity_poly.entity_id
_entity_poly.type
_entity_poly.pdbx_seq_one_letter_code
_entity_poly.pdbx_strand_id
1 'polypeptide(L)'
;LRYPVVGVGVIRWIENVVMEPSFFKLSTDSCPTHLAVLDEVAAVHPTLQQQILFLLIRLFESKQDELEILVQLEMKKMILDRMVNLLTRGCVVPVLRYVKQCCAIEDTDVSLIRYFVTEVLETITHPYSPEFVQLFLPMVENEEITGTMRGEGDNDPVSEFIVHCKAHYTTV
;
A
#
# COMPACT_ATOMS: atom_id res chain seq x y z
N LEU A 1 18.30 12.26 -8.66
CA LEU A 1 17.50 12.52 -7.42
C LEU A 1 18.35 12.52 -6.14
N ARG A 2 19.67 12.75 -6.18
CA ARG A 2 20.55 12.57 -4.99
C ARG A 2 20.43 13.66 -3.93
N TYR A 3 19.91 14.84 -4.27
CA TYR A 3 19.80 15.97 -3.35
C TYR A 3 18.38 16.08 -2.79
N PRO A 4 18.18 16.23 -1.47
CA PRO A 4 16.85 16.28 -0.86
C PRO A 4 15.97 17.40 -1.44
N VAL A 5 16.54 18.58 -1.71
CA VAL A 5 15.82 19.70 -2.33
C VAL A 5 15.28 19.36 -3.71
N VAL A 6 16.02 18.55 -4.48
CA VAL A 6 15.55 18.03 -5.78
C VAL A 6 14.44 17.01 -5.56
N GLY A 7 14.55 16.15 -4.55
CA GLY A 7 13.47 15.22 -4.16
C GLY A 7 12.16 15.95 -3.85
N VAL A 8 12.21 17.01 -3.04
CA VAL A 8 11.03 17.85 -2.74
C VAL A 8 10.44 18.47 -4.01
N GLY A 9 11.29 19.06 -4.86
CA GLY A 9 10.84 19.65 -6.12
C GLY A 9 10.17 18.62 -7.05
N VAL A 10 10.73 17.41 -7.11
CA VAL A 10 10.20 16.31 -7.92
C VAL A 10 8.88 15.79 -7.37
N ILE A 11 8.74 15.61 -6.06
CA ILE A 11 7.46 15.23 -5.44
C ILE A 11 6.38 16.26 -5.79
N ARG A 12 6.70 17.56 -5.68
CA ARG A 12 5.74 18.64 -5.97
C ARG A 12 5.37 18.71 -7.45
N TRP A 13 6.34 18.50 -8.34
CA TRP A 13 6.08 18.42 -9.77
C TRP A 13 5.19 17.23 -10.12
N ILE A 14 5.51 16.04 -9.60
CA ILE A 14 4.72 14.83 -9.80
C ILE A 14 3.31 15.05 -9.28
N GLU A 15 3.13 15.55 -8.05
CA GLU A 15 1.83 15.87 -7.48
C GLU A 15 0.99 16.74 -8.44
N ASN A 16 1.56 17.80 -9.00
CA ASN A 16 0.82 18.66 -9.92
C ASN A 16 0.40 17.93 -11.20
N VAL A 17 1.23 17.03 -11.72
CA VAL A 17 0.96 16.28 -12.97
C VAL A 17 -0.06 15.17 -12.73
N VAL A 18 0.15 14.32 -11.72
CA VAL A 18 -0.67 13.12 -11.50
C VAL A 18 -2.04 13.43 -10.89
N MET A 19 -2.20 14.61 -10.28
CA MET A 19 -3.48 15.07 -9.77
C MET A 19 -4.35 15.76 -10.83
N GLU A 20 -3.87 15.91 -12.07
CA GLU A 20 -4.72 16.35 -13.16
C GLU A 20 -5.77 15.25 -13.48
N PRO A 21 -7.07 15.56 -13.55
CA PRO A 21 -8.12 14.57 -13.80
C PRO A 21 -7.94 13.76 -15.09
N SER A 22 -7.26 14.34 -16.08
CA SER A 22 -6.97 13.68 -17.36
C SER A 22 -5.75 12.76 -17.33
N PHE A 23 -4.91 12.80 -16.28
CA PHE A 23 -3.65 12.07 -16.26
C PHE A 23 -3.86 10.56 -16.46
N PHE A 24 -4.69 9.94 -15.62
CA PHE A 24 -4.94 8.50 -15.68
C PHE A 24 -5.80 8.07 -16.87
N LYS A 25 -6.49 9.02 -17.54
CA LYS A 25 -7.16 8.74 -18.82
C LYS A 25 -6.18 8.59 -19.96
N LEU A 26 -5.11 9.38 -19.93
CA LEU A 26 -4.12 9.46 -21.00
C LEU A 26 -2.95 8.50 -20.77
N SER A 27 -2.74 8.06 -19.53
CA SER A 27 -1.71 7.10 -19.19
C SER A 27 -2.15 5.69 -19.56
N THR A 28 -1.46 5.07 -20.50
CA THR A 28 -1.68 3.68 -20.93
C THR A 28 -0.75 2.68 -20.22
N ASP A 29 0.18 3.18 -19.40
CA ASP A 29 1.22 2.36 -18.79
C ASP A 29 0.72 1.70 -17.51
N SER A 30 1.10 0.43 -17.29
CA SER A 30 0.81 -0.31 -16.06
C SER A 30 1.51 0.28 -14.83
N CYS A 31 2.55 1.08 -15.02
CA CYS A 31 3.14 1.92 -13.98
C CYS A 31 3.63 3.23 -14.64
N PRO A 32 2.89 4.33 -14.50
CA PRO A 32 3.31 5.63 -15.01
C PRO A 32 4.67 6.00 -14.40
N THR A 33 5.61 6.41 -15.25
CA THR A 33 6.99 6.77 -14.85
C THR A 33 7.04 7.72 -13.67
N HIS A 34 6.05 8.62 -13.54
CA HIS A 34 5.91 9.52 -12.40
C HIS A 34 5.86 8.78 -11.05
N LEU A 35 5.12 7.68 -10.96
CA LEU A 35 5.02 6.90 -9.72
C LEU A 35 6.31 6.11 -9.46
N ALA A 36 6.96 5.57 -10.50
CA ALA A 36 8.27 4.94 -10.36
C ALA A 36 9.35 5.93 -9.87
N VAL A 37 9.27 7.19 -10.28
CA VAL A 37 10.16 8.25 -9.77
C VAL A 37 9.90 8.52 -8.28
N LEU A 38 8.66 8.44 -7.79
CA LEU A 38 8.39 8.54 -6.35
C LEU A 38 9.07 7.42 -5.56
N ASP A 39 9.08 6.20 -6.09
CA ASP A 39 9.77 5.06 -5.47
C ASP A 39 11.28 5.31 -5.33
N GLU A 40 11.90 5.87 -6.37
CA GLU A 40 13.31 6.28 -6.32
C GLU A 40 13.58 7.41 -5.32
N VAL A 41 12.67 8.39 -5.20
CA VAL A 41 12.79 9.45 -4.18
C VAL A 41 12.66 8.86 -2.78
N ALA A 42 11.70 7.95 -2.56
CA ALA A 42 11.49 7.27 -1.27
C ALA A 42 12.68 6.40 -0.86
N ALA A 43 13.35 5.77 -1.82
CA ALA A 43 14.54 4.95 -1.59
C ALA A 43 15.76 5.79 -1.19
N VAL A 44 15.92 6.98 -1.79
CA VAL A 44 17.08 7.85 -1.55
C VAL A 44 16.88 8.77 -0.35
N HIS A 45 15.66 9.20 -0.07
CA HIS A 45 15.35 10.21 0.97
C HIS A 45 14.29 9.72 1.96
N PRO A 46 14.68 9.02 3.05
CA PRO A 46 13.75 8.52 4.05
C PRO A 46 12.87 9.61 4.69
N THR A 47 13.41 10.83 4.84
CA THR A 47 12.67 11.97 5.41
C THR A 47 11.53 12.47 4.53
N LEU A 48 11.48 12.08 3.25
CA LEU A 48 10.42 12.46 2.32
C LEU A 48 9.32 11.40 2.17
N GLN A 49 9.49 10.21 2.76
CA GLN A 49 8.53 9.11 2.65
C GLN A 49 7.13 9.48 3.17
N GLN A 50 7.04 10.30 4.22
CA GLN A 50 5.74 10.80 4.72
C GLN A 50 5.03 11.70 3.70
N GLN A 51 5.79 12.55 3.00
CA GLN A 51 5.23 13.44 1.99
C GLN A 51 4.73 12.64 0.78
N ILE A 52 5.48 11.59 0.40
CA ILE A 52 5.07 10.67 -0.67
C ILE A 52 3.81 9.90 -0.26
N LEU A 53 3.77 9.37 0.97
CA LEU A 53 2.58 8.68 1.49
C LEU A 53 1.34 9.59 1.43
N PHE A 54 1.47 10.85 1.85
CA PHE A 54 0.35 11.81 1.77
C PHE A 54 -0.16 12.02 0.34
N LEU A 55 0.74 12.08 -0.65
CA LEU A 55 0.35 12.14 -2.06
C LEU A 55 -0.36 10.86 -2.50
N LEU A 56 0.16 9.68 -2.15
CA LEU A 56 -0.45 8.40 -2.49
C LEU A 56 -1.85 8.25 -1.87
N ILE A 57 -2.04 8.66 -0.62
CA ILE A 57 -3.35 8.69 0.05
C ILE A 57 -4.33 9.57 -0.73
N ARG A 58 -3.92 10.79 -1.07
CA ARG A 58 -4.77 11.72 -1.82
C ARG A 58 -5.15 11.18 -3.20
N LEU A 59 -4.25 10.47 -3.86
CA LEU A 59 -4.54 9.79 -5.13
C LEU A 59 -5.52 8.63 -4.93
N PHE A 60 -5.31 7.82 -3.90
CA PHE A 60 -6.16 6.66 -3.59
C PHE A 60 -7.60 7.07 -3.28
N GLU A 61 -7.78 8.17 -2.56
CA GLU A 61 -9.08 8.74 -2.17
C GLU A 61 -9.70 9.65 -3.23
N SER A 62 -8.96 9.98 -4.29
CA SER A 62 -9.46 10.85 -5.34
C SER A 62 -10.62 10.21 -6.08
N LYS A 63 -11.66 11.00 -6.36
CA LYS A 63 -12.76 10.59 -7.22
C LYS A 63 -12.30 10.65 -8.66
N GLN A 64 -12.43 9.52 -9.37
CA GLN A 64 -12.08 9.38 -10.77
C GLN A 64 -13.33 9.06 -11.59
N ASP A 65 -14.36 9.88 -11.43
CA ASP A 65 -15.72 9.64 -11.96
C ASP A 65 -15.75 9.46 -13.50
N GLU A 66 -14.71 9.95 -14.17
CA GLU A 66 -14.59 9.89 -15.63
C GLU A 66 -13.81 8.65 -16.14
N LEU A 67 -13.26 7.83 -15.24
CA LEU A 67 -12.61 6.56 -15.57
C LEU A 67 -13.59 5.40 -15.45
N GLU A 68 -13.43 4.38 -16.31
CA GLU A 68 -14.16 3.13 -16.16
C GLU A 68 -13.83 2.45 -14.82
N ILE A 69 -14.79 1.76 -14.21
CA ILE A 69 -14.65 1.15 -12.88
C ILE A 69 -13.43 0.22 -12.80
N LEU A 70 -13.19 -0.58 -13.84
CA LEU A 70 -12.02 -1.47 -13.88
C LEU A 70 -10.70 -0.68 -13.90
N VAL A 71 -10.64 0.43 -14.63
CA VAL A 71 -9.46 1.30 -14.69
C VAL A 71 -9.23 1.98 -13.34
N GLN A 72 -10.29 2.41 -12.65
CA GLN A 72 -10.18 2.94 -11.28
C GLN A 72 -9.63 1.89 -10.32
N LEU A 73 -10.07 0.64 -10.43
CA LEU A 73 -9.59 -0.46 -9.58
C LEU A 73 -8.09 -0.74 -9.82
N GLU A 74 -7.67 -0.82 -11.08
CA GLU A 74 -6.26 -1.02 -11.43
C GLU A 74 -5.39 0.17 -11.01
N MET A 75 -5.88 1.41 -11.15
CA MET A 75 -5.21 2.59 -10.61
C MET A 75 -5.04 2.50 -9.08
N LYS A 76 -6.07 2.06 -8.35
CA LYS A 76 -5.98 1.91 -6.89
C LYS A 76 -4.99 0.81 -6.48
N LYS A 77 -4.96 -0.33 -7.17
CA LYS A 77 -3.94 -1.37 -6.96
C LYS A 77 -2.53 -0.83 -7.18
N MET A 78 -2.33 -0.11 -8.28
CA MET A 78 -1.05 0.51 -8.60
C MET A 78 -0.58 1.49 -7.53
N ILE A 79 -1.50 2.23 -6.89
CA ILE A 79 -1.18 3.11 -5.76
C ILE A 79 -0.82 2.28 -4.51
N LEU A 80 -1.53 1.19 -4.26
CA LEU A 80 -1.20 0.26 -3.17
C LEU A 80 0.19 -0.36 -3.36
N ASP A 81 0.61 -0.69 -4.58
CA ASP A 81 1.98 -1.18 -4.85
C ASP A 81 3.04 -0.16 -4.41
N ARG A 82 2.79 1.13 -4.65
CA ARG A 82 3.70 2.20 -4.20
C ARG A 82 3.70 2.32 -2.68
N MET A 83 2.55 2.09 -2.02
CA MET A 83 2.49 2.00 -0.55
C MET A 83 3.24 0.78 0.00
N VAL A 84 3.18 -0.38 -0.68
CA VAL A 84 3.98 -1.56 -0.35
C VAL A 84 5.48 -1.26 -0.54
N ASN A 85 5.87 -0.56 -1.61
CA ASN A 85 7.25 -0.10 -1.77
C ASN A 85 7.67 0.84 -0.62
N LEU A 86 6.83 1.77 -0.16
CA LEU A 86 7.13 2.59 1.02
C LEU A 86 7.33 1.73 2.28
N LEU A 87 6.52 0.69 2.45
CA LEU A 87 6.64 -0.27 3.55
C LEU A 87 8.00 -0.98 3.52
N THR A 88 8.44 -1.50 2.37
CA THR A 88 9.76 -2.16 2.24
C THR A 88 10.95 -1.24 2.49
N ARG A 89 10.75 0.08 2.38
CA ARG A 89 11.76 1.13 2.66
C ARG A 89 11.71 1.66 4.08
N GLY A 90 10.93 1.04 4.97
CA GLY A 90 10.87 1.38 6.39
C GLY A 90 9.71 2.28 6.81
N CYS A 91 8.86 2.75 5.89
CA CYS A 91 7.66 3.54 6.19
C CYS A 91 6.47 2.64 6.56
N VAL A 92 6.70 1.63 7.40
CA VAL A 92 5.75 0.52 7.64
C VAL A 92 4.51 1.00 8.39
N VAL A 93 4.71 1.55 9.59
CA VAL A 93 3.64 1.90 10.52
C VAL A 93 2.67 2.94 9.94
N PRO A 94 3.12 4.04 9.30
CA PRO A 94 2.22 5.03 8.71
C PRO A 94 1.35 4.45 7.59
N VAL A 95 1.92 3.59 6.73
CA VAL A 95 1.17 2.89 5.68
C VAL A 95 0.11 1.97 6.29
N LEU A 96 0.49 1.12 7.25
CA LEU A 96 -0.44 0.18 7.87
C LEU A 96 -1.57 0.85 8.64
N ARG A 97 -1.28 1.96 9.34
CA ARG A 97 -2.32 2.74 10.03
C ARG A 97 -3.36 3.28 9.04
N TYR A 98 -2.90 3.77 7.89
CA TYR A 98 -3.81 4.24 6.85
C TYR A 98 -4.68 3.11 6.29
N VAL A 99 -4.10 1.99 5.86
CA VAL A 99 -4.87 0.88 5.30
C VAL A 99 -5.83 0.28 6.33
N LYS A 100 -5.42 0.16 7.60
CA LYS A 100 -6.30 -0.26 8.70
C LYS A 100 -7.48 0.70 8.89
N GLN A 101 -7.26 2.01 8.73
CA GLN A 101 -8.34 2.99 8.76
C GLN A 101 -9.31 2.81 7.58
N CYS A 102 -8.81 2.52 6.37
CA CYS A 102 -9.66 2.20 5.21
C CYS A 102 -10.55 0.98 5.49
N CYS A 103 -10.04 -0.04 6.19
CA CYS A 103 -10.83 -1.21 6.60
C CYS A 103 -11.96 -0.83 7.56
N ALA A 104 -11.73 0.10 8.49
CA ALA A 104 -12.69 0.45 9.54
C ALA A 104 -13.82 1.38 9.05
N ILE A 105 -13.57 2.16 8.01
CA ILE A 105 -14.55 3.13 7.47
C ILE A 105 -15.51 2.48 6.46
N GLU A 106 -15.23 1.24 6.02
CA GLU A 106 -16.02 0.46 5.04
C GLU A 106 -16.29 1.17 3.69
N ASP A 107 -15.61 2.27 3.39
CA ASP A 107 -15.71 3.02 2.12
C ASP A 107 -14.70 2.51 1.06
N THR A 108 -13.82 1.57 1.44
CA THR A 108 -12.86 0.95 0.54
C THR A 108 -13.26 -0.48 0.22
N ASP A 109 -13.25 -0.83 -1.06
CA ASP A 109 -13.55 -2.19 -1.52
C ASP A 109 -12.63 -3.21 -0.84
N VAL A 110 -13.23 -4.24 -0.24
CA VAL A 110 -12.52 -5.32 0.47
C VAL A 110 -11.50 -6.01 -0.43
N SER A 111 -11.72 -6.08 -1.74
CA SER A 111 -10.77 -6.64 -2.70
C SER A 111 -9.46 -5.85 -2.81
N LEU A 112 -9.48 -4.53 -2.58
CA LEU A 112 -8.27 -3.70 -2.55
C LEU A 112 -7.48 -3.93 -1.26
N ILE A 113 -8.17 -4.07 -0.13
CA ILE A 113 -7.53 -4.43 1.13
C ILE A 113 -6.91 -5.82 1.03
N ARG A 114 -7.66 -6.79 0.47
CA ARG A 114 -7.16 -8.14 0.19
C ARG A 114 -5.90 -8.09 -0.67
N TYR A 115 -5.94 -7.33 -1.76
CA TYR A 115 -4.79 -7.13 -2.63
C TYR A 115 -3.56 -6.63 -1.85
N PHE A 116 -3.72 -5.55 -1.07
CA PHE A 116 -2.64 -5.03 -0.24
C PHE A 116 -2.10 -6.07 0.76
N VAL A 117 -2.98 -6.82 1.43
CA VAL A 117 -2.58 -7.87 2.37
C VAL A 117 -1.78 -8.96 1.68
N THR A 118 -2.20 -9.42 0.50
CA THR A 118 -1.46 -10.40 -0.32
C THR A 118 -0.05 -9.89 -0.63
N GLU A 119 0.06 -8.70 -1.22
CA GLU A 119 1.36 -8.12 -1.62
C GLU A 119 2.30 -7.97 -0.41
N VAL A 120 1.78 -7.55 0.74
CA VAL A 120 2.59 -7.45 1.97
C VAL A 120 3.04 -8.83 2.44
N LEU A 121 2.16 -9.82 2.49
CA LEU A 121 2.51 -11.19 2.90
C LEU A 121 3.55 -11.84 1.98
N GLU A 122 3.50 -11.57 0.68
CA GLU A 122 4.51 -12.06 -0.29
C GLU A 122 5.86 -11.35 -0.16
N THR A 123 5.90 -10.18 0.47
CA THR A 123 7.09 -9.33 0.57
C THR A 123 7.83 -9.46 1.90
N ILE A 124 7.13 -9.76 3.00
CA ILE A 124 7.70 -9.76 4.35
C ILE A 124 8.20 -11.15 4.77
N THR A 125 9.10 -11.16 5.75
CA THR A 125 9.52 -12.38 6.46
C THR A 125 9.82 -12.06 7.92
N HIS A 126 9.88 -13.09 8.77
CA HIS A 126 10.16 -12.94 10.19
C HIS A 126 11.62 -12.49 10.45
N PRO A 127 11.94 -11.84 11.59
CA PRO A 127 11.08 -11.52 12.73
C PRO A 127 10.23 -10.25 12.52
N TYR A 128 8.99 -10.27 13.02
CA TYR A 128 8.08 -9.13 12.97
C TYR A 128 8.23 -8.22 14.20
N SER A 129 7.91 -6.93 14.07
CA SER A 129 7.81 -6.06 15.25
C SER A 129 6.43 -6.18 15.90
N PRO A 130 6.29 -6.01 17.23
CA PRO A 130 4.97 -6.02 17.88
C PRO A 130 4.00 -4.99 17.32
N GLU A 131 4.50 -3.79 16.97
CA GLU A 131 3.67 -2.73 16.36
C GLU A 131 3.17 -3.13 14.97
N PHE A 132 3.99 -3.80 14.16
CA PHE A 132 3.55 -4.35 12.88
C PHE A 132 2.44 -5.39 13.09
N VAL A 133 2.65 -6.35 13.99
CA VAL A 133 1.67 -7.41 14.27
C VAL A 133 0.35 -6.82 14.76
N GLN A 134 0.37 -5.85 15.67
CA GLN A 134 -0.83 -5.19 16.20
C GLN A 134 -1.65 -4.46 15.11
N LEU A 135 -0.98 -3.92 14.09
CA LEU A 135 -1.65 -3.23 12.98
C LEU A 135 -2.10 -4.18 11.89
N PHE A 136 -1.28 -5.18 11.53
CA PHE A 136 -1.49 -6.03 10.37
C PHE A 136 -2.32 -7.28 10.67
N LEU A 137 -2.10 -7.94 11.81
CA LEU A 137 -2.80 -9.19 12.17
C LEU A 137 -4.33 -9.07 12.11
N PRO A 138 -4.98 -8.00 12.61
CA PRO A 138 -6.43 -7.88 12.52
C PRO A 138 -6.98 -7.86 11.08
N MET A 139 -6.21 -7.32 10.11
CA MET A 139 -6.59 -7.35 8.70
C MET A 139 -6.42 -8.75 8.10
N VAL A 140 -5.37 -9.48 8.51
CA VAL A 140 -5.08 -10.84 8.04
C VAL A 140 -6.07 -11.86 8.63
N GLU A 141 -6.52 -11.67 9.88
CA GLU A 141 -7.50 -12.56 10.52
C GLU A 141 -8.93 -12.37 10.01
N ASN A 142 -9.24 -11.21 9.42
CA ASN A 142 -10.56 -10.91 8.87
C ASN A 142 -10.89 -11.83 7.67
N GLU A 143 -11.92 -12.66 7.84
CA GLU A 143 -12.35 -13.66 6.84
C GLU A 143 -12.89 -13.03 5.55
N GLU A 144 -13.44 -11.82 5.58
CA GLU A 144 -13.88 -11.12 4.37
C GLU A 144 -12.68 -10.73 3.50
N ILE A 145 -11.56 -10.41 4.15
CA ILE A 145 -10.30 -10.06 3.47
C ILE A 145 -9.59 -11.33 3.00
N THR A 146 -9.30 -12.29 3.88
CA THR A 146 -8.38 -13.40 3.55
C THR A 146 -9.04 -14.78 3.45
N GLY A 147 -10.36 -14.91 3.66
CA GLY A 147 -11.03 -16.21 3.73
C GLY A 147 -10.86 -17.08 2.48
N THR A 148 -10.84 -16.48 1.29
CA THR A 148 -10.61 -17.19 0.02
C THR A 148 -9.14 -17.46 -0.30
N MET A 149 -8.21 -16.89 0.48
CA MET A 149 -6.76 -17.07 0.29
C MET A 149 -6.21 -18.28 1.04
N ARG A 150 -6.93 -18.74 2.07
CA ARG A 150 -6.58 -19.93 2.84
C ARG A 150 -6.86 -21.16 1.98
N GLY A 151 -5.80 -21.74 1.43
CA GLY A 151 -5.89 -22.93 0.58
C GLY A 151 -6.22 -24.19 1.39
N GLU A 152 -6.63 -25.26 0.72
CA GLU A 152 -6.82 -26.58 1.34
C GLU A 152 -5.48 -27.27 1.72
N GLY A 153 -4.33 -26.61 1.53
CA GLY A 153 -2.98 -27.16 1.77
C GLY A 153 -2.20 -26.39 2.84
N ASP A 154 -1.33 -27.11 3.56
CA ASP A 154 -0.59 -26.70 4.78
C ASP A 154 0.39 -25.51 4.66
N ASN A 155 0.48 -24.80 3.52
CA ASN A 155 1.51 -23.79 3.25
C ASN A 155 0.96 -22.51 2.57
N ASP A 156 -0.20 -22.01 2.99
CA ASP A 156 -0.63 -20.68 2.56
C ASP A 156 -0.02 -19.58 3.47
N PRO A 157 0.39 -18.43 2.90
CA PRO A 157 1.11 -17.39 3.65
C PRO A 157 0.25 -16.71 4.73
N VAL A 158 -1.08 -16.76 4.62
CA VAL A 158 -2.00 -16.23 5.63
C VAL A 158 -1.95 -17.11 6.88
N SER A 159 -2.08 -18.42 6.72
CA SER A 159 -2.01 -19.39 7.82
C SER A 159 -0.64 -19.38 8.48
N GLU A 160 0.45 -19.37 7.70
CA GLU A 160 1.81 -19.28 8.23
C GLU A 160 2.01 -18.03 9.10
N PHE A 161 1.58 -16.87 8.60
CA PHE A 161 1.66 -15.61 9.34
C PHE A 161 0.87 -15.64 10.65
N ILE A 162 -0.38 -16.13 10.62
CA ILE A 162 -1.25 -16.21 11.80
C ILE A 162 -0.65 -17.16 12.85
N VAL A 163 -0.19 -18.35 12.44
CA VAL A 163 0.41 -19.34 13.35
C VAL A 163 1.66 -18.78 13.99
N HIS A 164 2.56 -18.17 13.19
CA HIS A 164 3.77 -17.54 13.70
C HIS A 164 3.44 -16.43 14.71
N CYS A 165 2.47 -15.56 14.39
CA CYS A 165 2.08 -14.46 15.27
C CYS A 165 1.49 -14.96 16.59
N LYS A 166 0.57 -15.93 16.56
CA LYS A 166 -0.05 -16.49 17.78
C LYS A 166 0.95 -17.21 18.68
N ALA A 167 1.99 -17.82 18.11
CA ALA A 167 3.04 -18.48 18.88
C ALA A 167 3.97 -17.51 19.61
N HIS A 168 4.22 -16.31 19.04
CA HIS A 168 5.28 -15.41 19.51
C HIS A 168 4.78 -14.06 20.07
N TYR A 169 3.54 -13.67 19.76
CA TYR A 169 2.94 -12.40 20.14
C TYR A 169 1.60 -12.69 20.80
N THR A 170 1.60 -12.74 22.14
CA THR A 170 0.35 -12.85 22.90
C THR A 170 -0.40 -11.54 22.74
N THR A 171 -1.59 -11.57 22.14
CA THR A 171 -2.52 -10.44 22.10
C THR A 171 -2.83 -10.04 23.55
N VAL A 172 -2.34 -8.87 23.97
CA VAL A 172 -2.76 -8.21 25.21
C VAL A 172 -4.01 -7.40 24.91
#